data_AF-A0A9D4SVE9-F1
#
_entry.id   AF-A0A9D4SVE9-F1
#
_cell.length_a   1.000
_cell.length_b   1.000
_cell.length_c   1.000
_cell.angle_alpha   90.00
_cell.angle_beta   90.00
_cell.angle_gamma   90.00
#
_symmetry.space_group_name_H-M   'P 1'
#
loop_
_entity.id
_entity.type
_entity.pdbx_description
1 polymer ?
#
loop_
_entity_poly.entity_id
_entity_poly.type
_entity_poly.pdbx_seq_one_letter_code
_entity_poly.pdbx_strand_id
1 'polypeptide(L)'
;MATARMGFLGGSWRLLAGALPRHRRLRTNVSAAACPLLVLAACALSVRQATCQQTRSMGPKLVDLSYVFDKNTVYPTPSANFSMDVHYRKTKHGVRYQEENFCSSTQGGTHVIAPRHLLKGRWSVTDLPLNRLVVPGAVIDISIQVLRSRDYRLRITDVMRWEDIHGRLPQGCVLFVRTGWSRYWPSWYKYHGHPAAGTNGTFSANQATLCRLAACSETL
;
A
#
# COMPACT_ATOMS: atom_id res chain seq x y z
N MET A 1 34.85 -14.63 11.26
CA MET A 1 34.37 -13.27 11.61
C MET A 1 35.57 -12.34 11.65
N ALA A 2 35.73 -11.48 10.64
CA ALA A 2 36.82 -10.50 10.57
C ALA A 2 36.19 -9.10 10.61
N THR A 3 36.46 -8.37 11.70
CA THR A 3 36.05 -6.97 11.91
C THR A 3 37.01 -6.04 11.16
N ALA A 4 36.50 -5.26 10.19
CA ALA A 4 37.25 -4.18 9.56
C ALA A 4 37.06 -2.88 10.36
N ARG A 5 38.16 -2.20 10.70
CA ARG A 5 38.16 -0.85 11.30
C ARG A 5 38.47 0.18 10.21
N MET A 6 37.61 1.20 10.10
CA MET A 6 37.84 2.39 9.28
C MET A 6 38.45 3.50 10.15
N GLY A 7 39.49 4.16 9.65
CA GLY A 7 40.13 5.32 10.30
C GLY A 7 40.27 6.48 9.31
N PHE A 8 40.14 7.71 9.82
CA PHE A 8 40.04 8.94 9.03
C PHE A 8 41.33 9.76 9.14
N LEU A 9 42.03 9.97 8.03
CA LEU A 9 43.20 10.84 7.92
C LEU A 9 43.13 11.59 6.58
N GLY A 10 43.08 12.93 6.63
CA GLY A 10 43.38 13.79 5.48
C GLY A 10 42.40 13.78 4.29
N GLY A 11 41.08 13.68 4.54
CA GLY A 11 40.07 14.06 3.54
C GLY A 11 39.72 13.04 2.45
N SER A 12 40.10 11.78 2.58
CA SER A 12 39.62 10.70 1.68
C SER A 12 39.63 9.34 2.39
N TRP A 13 38.55 8.57 2.27
CA TRP A 13 38.46 7.21 2.80
C TRP A 13 39.23 6.24 1.88
N ARG A 14 40.28 5.58 2.40
CA ARG A 14 40.97 4.49 1.71
C ARG A 14 40.89 3.21 2.52
N LEU A 15 40.57 2.10 1.86
CA LEU A 15 40.68 0.75 2.42
C LEU A 15 42.16 0.33 2.43
N LEU A 16 42.71 0.08 3.62
CA LEU A 16 44.03 -0.55 3.75
C LEU A 16 43.87 -2.06 3.59
N ALA A 17 44.24 -2.59 2.42
CA ALA A 17 44.26 -4.02 2.14
C ALA A 17 45.47 -4.67 2.85
N GLY A 18 45.20 -5.49 3.86
CA GLY A 18 46.20 -6.33 4.52
C GLY A 18 46.65 -7.48 3.61
N ALA A 19 47.96 -7.76 3.63
CA ALA A 19 48.58 -8.84 2.87
C ALA A 19 48.10 -10.23 3.32
N LEU A 20 47.77 -11.09 2.37
CA LEU A 20 47.43 -12.50 2.62
C LEU A 20 48.70 -13.39 2.62
N PRO A 21 48.81 -14.41 3.50
CA PRO A 21 49.96 -15.30 3.52
C PRO A 21 49.99 -16.25 2.31
N ARG A 22 51.20 -16.44 1.77
CA ARG A 22 51.51 -17.39 0.69
C ARG A 22 51.36 -18.84 1.19
N HIS A 23 50.43 -19.60 0.62
CA HIS A 23 50.36 -21.04 0.85
C HIS A 23 51.42 -21.79 0.03
N ARG A 24 52.15 -22.63 0.77
CA ARG A 24 53.23 -23.53 0.35
C ARG A 24 52.68 -24.61 -0.59
N ARG A 25 53.16 -24.66 -1.84
CA ARG A 25 52.83 -25.73 -2.80
C ARG A 25 53.59 -27.01 -2.44
N LEU A 26 52.87 -28.07 -2.07
CA LEU A 26 53.39 -29.43 -2.05
C LEU A 26 53.38 -29.96 -3.49
N ARG A 27 54.55 -30.38 -3.97
CA ARG A 27 54.71 -31.13 -5.23
C ARG A 27 54.52 -32.61 -4.92
N THR A 28 53.57 -33.26 -5.60
CA THR A 28 53.54 -34.72 -5.72
C THR A 28 53.62 -35.07 -7.19
N ASN A 29 54.68 -35.81 -7.54
CA ASN A 29 54.89 -36.40 -8.86
C ASN A 29 53.96 -37.61 -9.00
N VAL A 30 53.18 -37.67 -10.07
CA VAL A 30 52.57 -38.92 -10.55
C VAL A 30 52.84 -39.02 -12.04
N SER A 31 53.63 -40.04 -12.39
CA SER A 31 53.96 -40.42 -13.77
C SER A 31 52.75 -41.04 -14.47
N ALA A 32 52.69 -40.79 -15.77
CA ALA A 32 51.65 -41.21 -16.70
C ALA A 32 51.58 -42.73 -16.91
N ALA A 33 50.36 -43.25 -17.05
CA ALA A 33 49.98 -44.25 -18.06
C ALA A 33 48.49 -44.63 -17.90
N ALA A 34 47.65 -44.32 -18.89
CA ALA A 34 46.61 -45.20 -19.46
C ALA A 34 45.44 -44.43 -20.08
N CYS A 35 45.08 -44.85 -21.31
CA CYS A 35 43.80 -44.68 -22.00
C CYS A 35 43.36 -43.29 -22.52
N PRO A 36 43.67 -42.94 -23.78
CA PRO A 36 43.14 -41.74 -24.45
C PRO A 36 41.71 -41.90 -25.01
N LEU A 37 40.93 -42.90 -24.57
CA LEU A 37 39.58 -43.19 -25.09
C LEU A 37 38.42 -42.87 -24.12
N LEU A 38 38.72 -42.33 -22.93
CA LEU A 38 37.71 -41.96 -21.92
C LEU A 38 37.67 -40.46 -21.59
N VAL A 39 38.36 -39.61 -22.37
CA VAL A 39 38.38 -38.15 -22.14
C VAL A 39 37.30 -37.41 -22.95
N LEU A 40 36.74 -38.01 -24.01
CA LEU A 40 35.68 -37.39 -24.81
C LEU A 40 34.27 -37.56 -24.24
N ALA A 41 34.04 -38.48 -23.29
CA ALA A 41 32.74 -38.67 -22.66
C ALA A 41 32.49 -37.76 -21.44
N ALA A 42 33.54 -37.19 -20.84
CA ALA A 42 33.42 -36.35 -19.65
C ALA A 42 33.17 -34.86 -19.95
N CYS A 43 33.40 -34.40 -21.19
CA CYS A 43 33.12 -33.02 -21.60
C CYS A 43 31.65 -32.75 -21.98
N ALA A 44 30.80 -33.78 -22.05
CA ALA A 44 29.41 -33.63 -22.48
C ALA A 44 28.39 -33.49 -21.31
N LEU A 45 28.83 -33.57 -20.04
CA LEU A 45 27.93 -33.53 -18.87
C LEU A 45 28.03 -32.29 -17.98
N SER A 46 28.74 -31.24 -18.40
CA SER A 46 28.78 -29.96 -17.67
C SER A 46 28.22 -28.79 -18.47
N VAL A 47 27.33 -29.04 -19.44
CA VAL A 47 26.26 -28.07 -19.68
C VAL A 47 25.28 -28.23 -18.52
N ARG A 48 25.68 -27.69 -17.35
CA ARG A 48 24.71 -27.25 -16.37
C ARG A 48 23.81 -26.33 -17.18
N GLN A 49 22.60 -26.79 -17.49
CA GLN A 49 21.50 -25.90 -17.74
C GLN A 49 21.52 -24.97 -16.52
N ALA A 50 22.10 -23.79 -16.70
CA ALA A 50 21.69 -22.63 -15.96
C ALA A 50 20.22 -22.49 -16.37
N THR A 51 19.37 -23.27 -15.72
CA THR A 51 17.99 -22.89 -15.52
C THR A 51 18.16 -21.54 -14.85
N CYS A 52 18.02 -20.50 -15.68
CA CYS A 52 17.62 -19.20 -15.21
C CYS A 52 16.30 -19.47 -14.51
N GLN A 53 16.37 -19.88 -13.24
CA GLN A 53 15.30 -19.68 -12.31
C GLN A 53 15.25 -18.17 -12.20
N GLN A 54 14.54 -17.59 -13.16
CA GLN A 54 14.04 -16.26 -13.10
C GLN A 54 13.14 -16.30 -11.89
N THR A 55 13.71 -16.04 -10.72
CA THR A 55 12.97 -15.70 -9.53
C THR A 55 12.17 -14.50 -9.98
N ARG A 56 10.91 -14.76 -10.38
CA ARG A 56 9.91 -13.72 -10.50
C ARG A 56 9.90 -13.12 -9.11
N SER A 57 10.62 -12.00 -8.96
CA SER A 57 10.33 -11.04 -7.93
C SER A 57 8.85 -10.77 -8.13
N MET A 58 8.02 -11.38 -7.28
CA MET A 58 6.62 -11.04 -7.22
C MET A 58 6.66 -9.57 -6.85
N GLY A 59 6.34 -8.72 -7.82
CA GLY A 59 6.30 -7.28 -7.61
C GLY A 59 5.41 -6.95 -6.41
N PRO A 60 5.44 -5.70 -5.93
CA PRO A 60 4.62 -5.32 -4.78
C PRO A 60 3.16 -5.74 -5.00
N LYS A 61 2.56 -6.36 -3.97
CA LYS A 61 1.15 -6.73 -4.01
C LYS A 61 0.32 -5.45 -4.04
N LEU A 62 -0.47 -5.27 -5.08
CA LEU A 62 -1.46 -4.20 -5.14
C LEU A 62 -2.69 -4.60 -4.33
N VAL A 63 -3.17 -3.70 -3.49
CA VAL A 63 -4.38 -3.87 -2.68
C VAL A 63 -5.34 -2.75 -3.04
N ASP A 64 -6.56 -3.10 -3.41
CA ASP A 64 -7.62 -2.13 -3.66
C ASP A 64 -8.25 -1.71 -2.33
N LEU A 65 -8.35 -0.40 -2.14
CA LEU A 65 -8.80 0.27 -0.92
C LEU A 65 -10.12 1.03 -1.14
N SER A 66 -10.79 0.76 -2.26
CA SER A 66 -11.95 1.50 -2.73
C SER A 66 -13.23 0.69 -2.55
N TYR A 67 -14.34 1.37 -2.24
CA TYR A 67 -15.66 0.79 -2.44
C TYR A 67 -16.13 0.99 -3.88
N VAL A 68 -17.02 0.12 -4.34
CA VAL A 68 -17.78 0.33 -5.57
C VAL A 68 -18.52 1.67 -5.48
N PHE A 69 -18.43 2.46 -6.54
CA PHE A 69 -19.04 3.77 -6.62
C PHE A 69 -20.27 3.72 -7.54
N ASP A 70 -21.44 3.56 -6.93
CA ASP A 70 -22.72 3.42 -7.62
C ASP A 70 -23.87 4.08 -6.82
N LYS A 71 -25.13 3.75 -7.17
CA LYS A 71 -26.34 4.22 -6.47
C LYS A 71 -26.41 3.84 -4.98
N ASN A 72 -25.63 2.87 -4.53
CA ASN A 72 -25.55 2.42 -3.14
C ASN A 72 -24.41 3.10 -2.38
N THR A 73 -23.65 3.99 -3.03
CA THR A 73 -22.59 4.77 -2.40
C THR A 73 -23.12 5.50 -1.18
N VAL A 74 -22.44 5.35 -0.04
CA VAL A 74 -22.75 6.11 1.17
C VAL A 74 -22.20 7.53 1.03
N TYR A 75 -23.07 8.51 1.26
CA TYR A 75 -22.74 9.93 1.29
C TYR A 75 -22.87 10.51 2.71
N PRO A 76 -22.16 11.61 3.04
CA PRO A 76 -22.30 12.29 4.33
C PRO A 76 -23.68 12.88 4.60
N THR A 77 -24.44 13.21 3.55
CA THR A 77 -25.78 13.79 3.66
C THR A 77 -26.79 12.95 2.86
N PRO A 78 -28.06 12.87 3.28
CA PRO A 78 -29.11 12.17 2.54
C PRO A 78 -29.45 12.83 1.19
N SER A 79 -29.13 14.12 1.04
CA SER A 79 -29.40 14.91 -0.16
C SER A 79 -28.44 14.64 -1.32
N ALA A 80 -27.32 13.97 -1.06
CA ALA A 80 -26.37 13.60 -2.09
C ALA A 80 -26.77 12.24 -2.70
N ASN A 81 -26.70 12.16 -4.03
CA ASN A 81 -27.05 10.96 -4.78
C ASN A 81 -26.02 10.67 -5.87
N PHE A 82 -26.13 9.48 -6.44
CA PHE A 82 -25.47 9.05 -7.67
C PHE A 82 -26.55 8.80 -8.72
N SER A 83 -26.37 9.34 -9.91
CA SER A 83 -27.16 8.99 -11.09
C SER A 83 -26.24 8.66 -12.25
N MET A 84 -26.64 7.72 -13.11
CA MET A 84 -25.87 7.35 -14.30
C MET A 84 -26.80 6.97 -15.44
N ASP A 85 -26.60 7.62 -16.58
CA ASP A 85 -27.30 7.36 -17.84
C ASP A 85 -26.37 6.59 -18.77
N VAL A 86 -26.78 5.37 -19.11
CA VAL A 86 -26.01 4.45 -19.95
C VAL A 86 -26.55 4.49 -21.38
N HIS A 87 -25.67 4.84 -22.32
CA HIS A 87 -25.97 4.95 -23.75
C HIS A 87 -25.25 3.83 -24.51
N TYR A 88 -25.97 3.18 -25.42
CA TYR A 88 -25.42 2.16 -26.31
C TYR A 88 -25.46 2.64 -27.75
N ARG A 89 -24.33 2.48 -28.46
CA ARG A 89 -24.22 2.76 -29.90
C ARG A 89 -23.58 1.57 -30.60
N LYS A 90 -23.80 1.45 -31.91
CA LYS A 90 -23.10 0.49 -32.76
C LYS A 90 -22.17 1.27 -33.68
N THR A 91 -20.89 0.90 -33.73
CA THR A 91 -19.94 1.54 -34.64
C THR A 91 -20.25 1.16 -36.09
N LYS A 92 -19.65 1.88 -37.04
CA LYS A 92 -19.73 1.55 -38.48
C LYS A 92 -19.26 0.12 -38.83
N HIS A 93 -18.45 -0.49 -37.97
CA HIS A 93 -17.95 -1.86 -38.13
C HIS A 93 -18.73 -2.89 -37.29
N GLY A 94 -19.87 -2.49 -36.73
CA GLY A 94 -20.75 -3.39 -36.00
C GLY A 94 -20.36 -3.65 -34.54
N VAL A 95 -19.35 -2.97 -34.00
CA VAL A 95 -18.89 -3.11 -32.61
C VAL A 95 -19.85 -2.37 -31.66
N ARG A 96 -20.19 -2.96 -30.51
CA ARG A 96 -20.97 -2.28 -29.46
C ARG A 96 -20.08 -1.27 -28.72
N TYR A 97 -20.58 -0.04 -28.60
CA TYR A 97 -19.97 1.05 -27.84
C TYR A 97 -20.92 1.43 -26.70
N GLN A 98 -20.37 1.54 -25.48
CA GLN A 98 -21.10 1.94 -24.28
C GLN A 98 -20.49 3.25 -23.75
N GLU A 99 -21.34 4.21 -23.44
CA GLU A 99 -20.98 5.51 -22.91
C GLU A 99 -21.86 5.80 -21.70
N GLU A 100 -21.27 6.35 -20.64
CA GLU A 100 -21.94 6.56 -19.36
C GLU A 100 -21.75 8.01 -18.93
N ASN A 101 -22.85 8.73 -18.75
CA ASN A 101 -22.86 10.05 -18.13
C ASN A 101 -23.33 9.88 -16.70
N PHE A 102 -22.54 10.31 -15.71
CA PHE A 102 -22.92 10.21 -14.31
C PHE A 102 -22.87 11.57 -13.61
N CYS A 103 -23.72 11.75 -12.60
CA CYS A 103 -23.73 12.90 -11.71
C CYS A 103 -23.61 12.40 -10.27
N SER A 104 -22.74 13.04 -9.48
CA SER A 104 -22.56 12.71 -8.07
C SER A 104 -21.94 13.87 -7.30
N SER A 105 -22.20 13.90 -6.00
CA SER A 105 -21.38 14.68 -5.05
C SER A 105 -19.96 14.13 -4.97
N THR A 106 -18.97 15.01 -4.77
CA THR A 106 -17.55 14.66 -4.61
C THR A 106 -17.21 14.03 -3.26
N GLN A 107 -18.17 13.98 -2.34
CA GLN A 107 -17.97 13.50 -0.97
C GLN A 107 -18.50 12.07 -0.75
N GLY A 108 -18.86 11.35 -1.82
CA GLY A 108 -19.38 9.97 -1.74
C GLY A 108 -18.27 8.92 -1.69
N GLY A 109 -18.51 7.81 -0.99
CA GLY A 109 -17.65 6.63 -1.03
C GLY A 109 -16.20 6.89 -0.60
N THR A 110 -15.26 6.15 -1.20
CA THR A 110 -13.82 6.40 -1.01
C THR A 110 -13.41 7.63 -1.82
N HIS A 111 -13.06 8.72 -1.13
CA HIS A 111 -12.79 10.01 -1.78
C HIS A 111 -11.63 10.77 -1.11
N VAL A 112 -11.16 11.82 -1.78
CA VAL A 112 -10.11 12.73 -1.27
C VAL A 112 -10.76 14.04 -0.82
N ILE A 113 -10.39 14.48 0.38
CA ILE A 113 -10.79 15.80 0.91
C ILE A 113 -9.59 16.73 0.81
N ALA A 114 -9.63 17.66 -0.14
CA ALA A 114 -8.60 18.70 -0.27
C ALA A 114 -8.72 19.77 0.84
N PRO A 115 -7.63 20.45 1.24
CA PRO A 115 -7.64 21.47 2.30
C PRO A 115 -8.68 22.58 2.11
N ARG A 116 -8.99 22.95 0.85
CA ARG A 116 -10.00 23.97 0.52
C ARG A 116 -11.39 23.66 1.08
N HIS A 117 -11.72 22.40 1.33
CA HIS A 117 -13.03 22.03 1.91
C HIS A 117 -13.29 22.63 3.29
N LEU A 118 -12.23 22.95 4.04
CA LEU A 118 -12.35 23.54 5.38
C LEU A 118 -11.69 24.92 5.49
N LEU A 119 -10.73 25.23 4.60
CA LEU A 119 -9.91 26.43 4.70
C LEU A 119 -9.92 27.21 3.38
N LYS A 120 -10.46 28.43 3.40
CA LYS A 120 -10.48 29.33 2.25
C LYS A 120 -9.05 29.63 1.75
N GLY A 121 -8.88 29.69 0.43
CA GLY A 121 -7.58 30.03 -0.20
C GLY A 121 -6.53 28.91 -0.17
N ARG A 122 -6.89 27.69 0.23
CA ARG A 122 -6.00 26.53 0.18
C ARG A 122 -6.20 25.71 -1.10
N TRP A 123 -5.35 24.69 -1.29
CA TRP A 123 -5.41 23.77 -2.41
C TRP A 123 -6.79 23.10 -2.51
N SER A 124 -7.39 23.21 -3.69
CA SER A 124 -8.42 22.27 -4.13
C SER A 124 -7.79 20.97 -4.62
N VAL A 125 -8.63 19.99 -4.98
CA VAL A 125 -8.15 18.70 -5.52
C VAL A 125 -7.26 18.89 -6.74
N THR A 126 -7.56 19.86 -7.62
CA THR A 126 -6.76 20.15 -8.83
C THR A 126 -5.42 20.81 -8.52
N ASP A 127 -5.24 21.37 -7.33
CA ASP A 127 -4.01 22.06 -6.93
C ASP A 127 -3.09 21.16 -6.10
N LEU A 128 -3.49 19.92 -5.80
CA LEU A 128 -2.71 19.01 -4.97
C LEU A 128 -1.44 18.57 -5.71
N PRO A 129 -0.24 18.76 -5.13
CA PRO A 129 0.99 18.27 -5.74
C PRO A 129 1.01 16.74 -5.81
N LEU A 130 1.40 16.18 -6.96
CA LEU A 130 1.44 14.71 -7.17
C LEU A 130 2.35 13.99 -6.16
N ASN A 131 3.44 14.61 -5.73
CA ASN A 131 4.35 14.04 -4.72
C ASN A 131 3.73 13.95 -3.31
N ARG A 132 2.50 14.46 -3.11
CA ARG A 132 1.70 14.28 -1.89
C ARG A 132 0.65 13.17 -2.03
N LEU A 133 0.44 12.64 -3.23
CA LEU A 133 -0.55 11.58 -3.50
C LEU A 133 0.08 10.18 -3.52
N VAL A 134 1.41 10.10 -3.67
CA VAL A 134 2.17 8.85 -3.61
C VAL A 134 3.22 8.99 -2.51
N VAL A 135 2.87 8.49 -1.33
CA VAL A 135 3.69 8.60 -0.12
C VAL A 135 3.69 7.26 0.64
N PRO A 136 4.64 7.03 1.56
CA PRO A 136 4.59 5.87 2.44
C PRO A 136 3.26 5.83 3.22
N GLY A 137 2.76 4.63 3.50
CA GLY A 137 1.57 4.40 4.32
C GLY A 137 1.90 3.69 5.62
N ALA A 138 1.21 4.04 6.69
CA ALA A 138 1.21 3.30 7.96
C ALA A 138 -0.23 2.95 8.35
N VAL A 139 -0.45 1.81 9.00
CA VAL A 139 -1.79 1.36 9.42
C VAL A 139 -1.81 1.16 10.93
N ILE A 140 -2.66 1.90 11.64
CA ILE A 140 -2.98 1.64 13.05
C ILE A 140 -4.34 0.97 13.12
N ASP A 141 -4.39 -0.20 13.74
CA ASP A 141 -5.62 -0.97 13.96
C ASP A 141 -6.20 -0.68 15.36
N ILE A 142 -7.39 -0.08 15.37
CA ILE A 142 -8.22 0.18 16.55
C ILE A 142 -9.57 -0.56 16.47
N SER A 143 -9.71 -1.55 15.58
CA SER A 143 -10.97 -2.23 15.31
C SER A 143 -11.54 -2.96 16.52
N ILE A 144 -10.71 -3.51 17.39
CA ILE A 144 -11.13 -4.16 18.65
C ILE A 144 -11.73 -3.12 19.60
N GLN A 145 -11.12 -1.94 19.69
CA GLN A 145 -11.55 -0.84 20.53
C GLN A 145 -12.88 -0.27 20.02
N VAL A 146 -13.00 -0.07 18.71
CA VAL A 146 -14.23 0.39 18.03
C VAL A 146 -15.36 -0.64 18.16
N LEU A 147 -15.05 -1.95 18.12
CA LEU A 147 -16.04 -3.00 18.34
C LEU A 147 -16.63 -2.95 19.75
N ARG A 148 -15.81 -2.61 20.75
CA ARG A 148 -16.25 -2.45 22.16
C ARG A 148 -17.00 -1.13 22.39
N SER A 149 -16.60 -0.07 21.69
CA SER A 149 -17.25 1.23 21.77
C SER A 149 -17.19 1.91 20.41
N ARG A 150 -18.36 2.10 19.78
CA ARG A 150 -18.49 2.75 18.48
C ARG A 150 -17.97 4.20 18.46
N ASP A 151 -17.90 4.84 19.63
CA ASP A 151 -17.40 6.20 19.80
C ASP A 151 -15.91 6.25 20.16
N TYR A 152 -15.19 5.11 20.11
CA TYR A 152 -13.75 5.09 20.34
C TYR A 152 -13.03 5.99 19.33
N ARG A 153 -12.13 6.83 19.84
CA ARG A 153 -11.32 7.76 19.06
C ARG A 153 -9.87 7.31 19.13
N LEU A 154 -9.15 7.37 18.01
CA LEU A 154 -7.71 7.17 17.97
C LEU A 154 -7.05 8.10 19.01
N ARG A 155 -6.22 7.51 19.88
CA ARG A 155 -5.51 8.25 20.94
C ARG A 155 -4.04 8.37 20.61
N ILE A 156 -3.38 9.36 21.19
CA ILE A 156 -1.92 9.50 21.14
C ILE A 156 -1.24 8.22 21.63
N THR A 157 -1.78 7.58 22.67
CA THR A 157 -1.26 6.31 23.20
C THR A 157 -1.31 5.16 22.20
N ASP A 158 -2.26 5.14 21.27
CA ASP A 158 -2.32 4.12 20.22
C ASP A 158 -1.19 4.33 19.21
N VAL A 159 -0.92 5.59 18.85
CA VAL A 159 0.20 5.97 17.98
C VAL A 159 1.54 5.63 18.63
N MET A 160 1.73 5.99 19.90
CA MET A 160 2.97 5.68 20.64
C MET A 160 3.22 4.16 20.72
N ARG A 161 2.17 3.37 21.00
CA ARG A 161 2.29 1.90 21.03
C ARG A 161 2.65 1.34 19.65
N TRP A 162 2.07 1.91 18.59
CA TRP A 162 2.42 1.51 17.23
C TRP A 162 3.88 1.85 16.91
N GLU A 163 4.35 3.04 17.27
CA GLU A 163 5.73 3.45 17.04
C GLU A 163 6.75 2.65 17.87
N ASP A 164 6.37 2.16 19.05
CA ASP A 164 7.20 1.27 19.87
C ASP A 164 7.47 -0.08 19.17
N ILE A 165 6.49 -0.58 18.39
CA ILE A 165 6.57 -1.87 17.69
C ILE A 165 7.18 -1.70 16.28
N HIS A 166 6.81 -0.65 15.57
CA HIS A 166 7.12 -0.48 14.14
C HIS A 166 8.19 0.59 13.86
N GLY A 167 8.64 1.32 14.88
CA GLY A 167 9.48 2.49 14.74
C GLY A 167 8.68 3.76 14.46
N ARG A 168 9.37 4.91 14.47
CA ARG A 168 8.74 6.22 14.24
C ARG A 168 8.02 6.29 12.90
N LEU A 169 6.86 6.95 12.88
CA LEU A 169 6.11 7.22 11.66
C LEU A 169 6.98 8.00 10.65
N PRO A 170 7.06 7.57 9.39
CA PRO A 170 7.82 8.30 8.38
C PRO A 170 7.25 9.70 8.15
N GLN A 171 8.14 10.68 7.97
CA GLN A 171 7.71 12.03 7.64
C GLN A 171 6.95 12.06 6.32
N GLY A 172 5.77 12.71 6.32
CA GLY A 172 4.93 12.86 5.12
C GLY A 172 4.17 11.59 4.73
N CYS A 173 4.13 10.56 5.58
CA CYS A 173 3.31 9.38 5.34
C CYS A 173 1.80 9.68 5.43
N VAL A 174 1.00 8.81 4.82
CA VAL A 174 -0.43 8.69 5.12
C VAL A 174 -0.60 7.70 6.26
N LEU A 175 -1.33 8.10 7.29
CA LEU A 175 -1.76 7.22 8.36
C LEU A 175 -3.18 6.72 8.09
N PHE A 176 -3.30 5.42 7.83
CA PHE A 176 -4.58 4.71 7.78
C PHE A 176 -4.98 4.25 9.16
N VAL A 177 -6.26 4.44 9.50
CA VAL A 177 -6.82 4.01 10.78
C VAL A 177 -7.84 2.92 10.50
N ARG A 178 -7.51 1.67 10.84
CA ARG A 178 -8.40 0.52 10.68
C ARG A 178 -9.29 0.39 11.90
N THR A 179 -10.58 0.55 11.69
CA THR A 179 -11.67 0.60 12.67
C THR A 179 -12.62 -0.59 12.55
N GLY A 180 -12.60 -1.32 11.44
CA GLY A 180 -13.56 -2.38 11.12
C GLY A 180 -14.92 -1.86 10.66
N TRP A 181 -15.04 -0.57 10.33
CA TRP A 181 -16.30 0.11 10.03
C TRP A 181 -16.88 -0.27 8.66
N SER A 182 -16.04 -0.81 7.78
CA SER A 182 -16.43 -1.31 6.45
C SER A 182 -17.61 -2.28 6.49
N ARG A 183 -17.78 -3.03 7.58
CA ARG A 183 -18.92 -3.95 7.81
C ARG A 183 -20.31 -3.29 7.74
N TYR A 184 -20.39 -1.98 7.87
CA TYR A 184 -21.66 -1.24 7.79
C TYR A 184 -21.99 -0.74 6.38
N TRP A 185 -21.02 -0.76 5.46
CA TRP A 185 -21.25 -0.45 4.05
C TRP A 185 -22.11 -1.55 3.37
N PRO A 186 -23.01 -1.21 2.42
CA PRO A 186 -23.39 0.12 1.93
C PRO A 186 -24.58 0.74 2.68
N SER A 187 -24.94 0.25 3.87
CA SER A 187 -26.13 0.73 4.58
C SER A 187 -25.88 2.12 5.15
N TRP A 188 -26.46 3.15 4.53
CA TRP A 188 -26.36 4.54 5.01
C TRP A 188 -26.70 4.66 6.50
N TYR A 189 -27.82 4.07 6.93
CA TYR A 189 -28.25 4.11 8.33
C TYR A 189 -27.24 3.47 9.28
N LYS A 190 -26.78 2.24 9.00
CA LYS A 190 -25.81 1.54 9.87
C LYS A 190 -24.45 2.24 9.88
N TYR A 191 -24.02 2.75 8.72
CA TYR A 191 -22.74 3.43 8.54
C TYR A 191 -22.67 4.74 9.32
N HIS A 192 -23.77 5.49 9.36
CA HIS A 192 -23.88 6.74 10.13
C HIS A 192 -24.38 6.53 11.58
N GLY A 193 -24.59 5.29 12.01
CA GLY A 193 -25.04 5.01 13.37
C GLY A 193 -26.48 5.42 13.67
N HIS A 194 -27.31 5.64 12.64
CA HIS A 194 -28.74 5.90 12.81
C HIS A 194 -29.48 4.60 13.17
N PRO A 195 -30.43 4.65 14.12
CA PRO A 195 -31.43 3.61 14.21
C PRO A 195 -32.23 3.56 12.88
N ALA A 196 -32.77 2.39 12.53
CA ALA A 196 -33.35 2.12 11.21
C ALA A 196 -34.38 3.19 10.76
N ALA A 197 -34.63 3.28 9.45
CA ALA A 197 -35.57 4.24 8.86
C ALA A 197 -36.91 4.25 9.64
N GLY A 198 -37.28 5.42 10.19
CA GLY A 198 -38.50 5.61 10.99
C GLY A 198 -38.29 6.03 12.45
N THR A 199 -37.06 6.01 12.96
CA THR A 199 -36.75 6.54 14.30
C THR A 199 -36.05 7.90 14.22
N ASN A 200 -36.55 8.90 14.95
CA ASN A 200 -35.98 10.26 15.06
C ASN A 200 -34.61 10.25 15.75
N GLY A 201 -33.60 9.66 15.12
CA GLY A 201 -32.21 9.70 15.57
C GLY A 201 -31.58 11.04 15.20
N THR A 202 -31.14 11.80 16.20
CA THR A 202 -30.37 13.03 16.02
C THR A 202 -29.03 12.74 15.34
N PHE A 203 -28.72 13.51 14.29
CA PHE A 203 -27.40 13.53 13.65
C PHE A 203 -26.35 13.94 14.68
N SER A 204 -25.58 12.99 15.22
CA SER A 204 -24.42 13.32 16.03
C SER A 204 -23.29 13.75 15.11
N ALA A 205 -23.04 15.06 15.04
CA ALA A 205 -21.88 15.63 14.34
C ALA A 205 -20.54 14.99 14.78
N ASN A 206 -20.51 14.35 15.95
CA ASN A 206 -19.34 13.65 16.47
C ASN A 206 -19.05 12.33 15.73
N GLN A 207 -20.06 11.60 15.26
CA GLN A 207 -19.86 10.39 14.43
C GLN A 207 -19.35 10.75 13.03
N ALA A 208 -19.82 11.86 12.46
CA ALA A 208 -19.29 12.40 11.22
C ALA A 208 -17.81 12.81 11.33
N THR A 209 -17.34 13.21 12.52
CA THR A 209 -15.94 13.64 12.73
C THR A 209 -14.98 12.45 12.74
N LEU A 210 -15.40 11.28 13.23
CA LEU A 210 -14.60 10.05 13.17
C LEU A 210 -14.48 9.50 11.74
N CYS A 211 -15.56 9.54 10.95
CA CYS A 211 -15.48 9.19 9.53
C CYS A 211 -14.70 10.21 8.68
N ARG A 212 -14.55 11.46 9.13
CA ARG A 212 -13.85 12.53 8.38
C ARG A 212 -12.34 12.59 8.61
N LEU A 213 -11.82 12.00 9.69
CA LEU A 213 -10.39 12.03 10.03
C LEU A 213 -9.66 10.70 9.80
N ALA A 214 -10.40 9.59 9.63
CA ALA A 214 -9.80 8.35 9.17
C ALA A 214 -9.75 8.39 7.64
N ALA A 215 -8.55 8.40 7.06
CA ALA A 215 -8.34 7.94 5.69
C ALA A 215 -8.90 6.52 5.61
N CYS A 216 -10.16 6.39 5.18
CA CYS A 216 -10.89 5.14 5.21
C CYS A 216 -10.42 4.31 4.04
N SER A 217 -9.66 3.27 4.37
CA SER A 217 -9.18 2.26 3.47
C SER A 217 -9.02 1.02 4.34
N GLU A 218 -10.00 0.13 4.28
CA GLU A 218 -10.05 -1.08 5.08
C GLU A 218 -10.37 -2.27 4.18
N THR A 219 -9.32 -2.72 3.51
CA THR A 219 -9.25 -4.03 2.85
C THR A 219 -7.85 -4.58 3.07
N LEU A 220 -7.61 -5.12 4.26
CA LEU A 220 -6.52 -6.05 4.58
C LEU A 220 -7.06 -7.17 5.45
#